data_AF-A0A846D1T3-F1
#
_entry.id   AF-A0A846D1T3-F1
#
_cell.length_a   1.000
_cell.length_b   1.000
_cell.length_c   1.000
_cell.angle_alpha   90.00
_cell.angle_beta   90.00
_cell.angle_gamma   90.00
#
_symmetry.space_group_name_H-M   'P 1'
#
loop_
_entity.id
_entity.type
_entity.pdbx_description
1 polymer ?
#
loop_
_entity_poly.entity_id
_entity_poly.type
_entity_poly.pdbx_seq_one_letter_code
_entity_poly.pdbx_strand_id
1 'polypeptide(L)'
;KIDLNNTHVRKFRHYRGFYPNLASKIIQEGKIHPYKSVEDVLKIPGLSERQKKLLQAQIDEGTFTATPRSEVYNAGDDRYNPGVY
;
A
#
# COMPACT_ATOMS: atom_id res chain seq x y z
N LYS A 1 -3.16 4.55 10.73
CA LYS A 1 -2.60 3.38 10.01
C LYS A 1 -2.95 3.50 8.53
N ILE A 2 -2.13 2.95 7.62
CA ILE A 2 -2.46 2.81 6.20
C ILE A 2 -3.08 1.43 5.99
N ASP A 3 -4.28 1.39 5.43
CA ASP A 3 -4.87 0.15 4.92
C ASP A 3 -4.32 -0.16 3.52
N LEU A 4 -3.55 -1.23 3.42
CA LEU A 4 -2.89 -1.66 2.18
C LEU A 4 -3.88 -1.98 1.05
N ASN A 5 -5.13 -2.32 1.37
CA ASN A 5 -6.16 -2.70 0.41
C ASN A 5 -7.08 -1.54 0.00
N ASN A 6 -7.17 -0.48 0.80
CA ASN A 6 -8.19 0.56 0.65
C ASN A 6 -7.64 1.99 0.62
N THR A 7 -6.51 2.26 1.25
CA THR A 7 -5.99 3.65 1.37
C THR A 7 -5.45 4.15 0.04
N HIS A 8 -5.71 5.44 -0.26
CA HIS A 8 -5.25 6.10 -1.48
C HIS A 8 -3.72 6.34 -1.51
N VAL A 9 -3.13 6.37 -2.70
CA VAL A 9 -1.69 6.46 -2.96
C VAL A 9 -1.02 7.65 -2.29
N ARG A 10 -1.72 8.80 -2.21
CA ARG A 10 -1.16 10.03 -1.65
C ARG A 10 -0.83 9.94 -0.16
N LYS A 11 -1.43 9.01 0.60
CA LYS A 11 -1.07 8.81 2.04
C LYS A 11 0.33 8.25 2.19
N PHE A 12 0.86 7.54 1.19
CA PHE A 12 2.23 7.02 1.23
C PHE A 12 3.30 8.13 1.16
N ARG A 13 2.94 9.38 0.81
CA ARG A 13 3.87 10.52 0.83
C ARG A 13 4.43 10.83 2.21
N HIS A 14 3.74 10.43 3.28
CA HIS A 14 4.22 10.60 4.65
C HIS A 14 5.40 9.68 5.01
N TYR A 15 5.69 8.65 4.20
CA TYR A 15 6.73 7.67 4.46
C TYR A 15 7.87 7.81 3.46
N ARG A 16 9.05 8.19 3.96
CA ARG A 16 10.23 8.45 3.13
C ARG A 16 10.58 7.22 2.29
N GLY A 17 10.68 7.41 0.98
CA GLY A 17 11.04 6.34 0.03
C GLY A 17 9.87 5.49 -0.48
N PHE A 18 8.64 5.76 -0.03
CA PHE A 18 7.46 5.04 -0.54
C PHE A 18 6.92 5.64 -1.84
N TYR A 19 6.76 6.97 -1.91
CA TYR A 19 6.16 7.63 -3.07
C TYR A 19 7.21 8.09 -4.10
N PRO A 20 6.96 7.94 -5.42
CA PRO A 20 5.79 7.30 -6.02
C PRO A 20 5.93 5.78 -6.20
N ASN A 21 7.17 5.26 -6.31
CA ASN A 21 7.43 3.94 -6.89
C ASN A 21 6.93 2.77 -6.04
N LEU A 22 7.28 2.72 -4.75
CA LEU A 22 6.89 1.62 -3.87
C LEU A 22 5.38 1.67 -3.57
N ALA A 23 4.81 2.86 -3.40
CA ALA A 23 3.38 3.06 -3.24
C ALA A 23 2.59 2.52 -4.44
N SER A 24 3.08 2.77 -5.68
CA SER A 24 2.45 2.25 -6.89
C SER A 24 2.47 0.72 -6.93
N LYS A 25 3.61 0.08 -6.58
CA LYS A 25 3.72 -1.38 -6.49
C LYS A 25 2.72 -1.97 -5.49
N ILE A 26 2.58 -1.37 -4.30
CA ILE A 26 1.63 -1.82 -3.26
C ILE A 26 0.18 -1.76 -3.78
N ILE A 27 -0.20 -0.67 -4.45
CA ILE A 27 -1.57 -0.51 -4.96
C ILE A 27 -1.84 -1.47 -6.13
N GLN A 28 -0.91 -1.61 -7.05
CA GLN A 28 -1.05 -2.49 -8.20
C GLN A 28 -1.16 -3.95 -7.77
N GLU A 29 -0.25 -4.40 -6.90
CA GLU A 29 -0.32 -5.77 -6.39
C GLU A 29 -1.58 -5.99 -5.56
N GLY A 30 -1.93 -5.10 -4.63
CA GLY A 30 -3.18 -5.20 -3.86
C GLY A 30 -4.46 -5.13 -4.71
N LYS A 31 -4.38 -4.59 -5.93
CA LYS A 31 -5.50 -4.60 -6.90
C LYS A 31 -5.73 -6.00 -7.48
N ILE A 32 -4.67 -6.75 -7.73
CA ILE A 32 -4.70 -8.10 -8.34
C ILE A 32 -4.81 -9.19 -7.26
N HIS A 33 -4.02 -9.05 -6.21
CA HIS A 33 -3.89 -9.96 -5.07
C HIS A 33 -4.05 -9.18 -3.76
N PRO A 34 -5.29 -8.94 -3.30
CA PRO A 34 -5.55 -8.25 -2.05
C PRO A 34 -4.83 -8.92 -0.88
N TYR A 35 -4.19 -8.11 -0.03
CA TYR A 35 -3.40 -8.60 1.09
C TYR A 35 -4.32 -9.20 2.16
N LYS A 36 -4.03 -10.43 2.60
CA LYS A 36 -4.79 -11.10 3.68
C LYS A 36 -4.23 -10.72 5.04
N SER A 37 -2.92 -10.49 5.10
CA SER A 37 -2.24 -9.94 6.26
C SER A 37 -1.29 -8.81 5.84
N VAL A 38 -0.77 -8.07 6.80
CA VAL A 38 0.16 -6.97 6.54
C VAL A 38 1.46 -7.48 5.93
N GLU A 39 1.92 -8.65 6.35
CA GLU A 39 3.20 -9.27 5.94
C GLU A 39 3.19 -9.69 4.46
N ASP A 40 2.02 -9.90 3.87
CA ASP A 40 1.89 -10.23 2.44
C ASP A 40 2.49 -9.15 1.53
N VAL A 41 2.60 -7.90 1.99
CA VAL A 41 3.22 -6.80 1.24
C VAL A 41 4.71 -7.05 0.94
N LEU A 42 5.39 -7.90 1.73
CA LEU A 42 6.79 -8.27 1.51
C LEU A 42 6.96 -9.27 0.36
N LYS A 43 5.86 -9.88 -0.11
CA LYS A 43 5.84 -10.87 -1.18
C LYS A 43 5.67 -10.26 -2.57
N ILE A 44 5.50 -8.94 -2.67
CA ILE A 44 5.37 -8.24 -3.96
C ILE A 44 6.56 -8.62 -4.87
N PRO A 45 6.33 -9.13 -6.09
CA PRO A 45 7.39 -9.46 -7.03
C PRO A 45 8.26 -8.24 -7.38
N GLY A 46 9.58 -8.44 -7.49
CA GLY A 46 10.50 -7.40 -7.92
C GLY A 46 10.75 -6.28 -6.90
N LEU A 47 10.48 -6.50 -5.61
CA LEU A 47 10.99 -5.62 -4.55
C LEU A 47 12.50 -5.72 -4.43
N SER A 48 13.18 -4.57 -4.37
CA SER A 48 14.59 -4.54 -3.97
C SER A 48 14.75 -4.79 -2.47
N GLU A 49 15.94 -5.20 -2.04
CA GLU A 49 16.23 -5.40 -0.62
C GLU A 49 16.00 -4.12 0.21
N ARG A 50 16.29 -2.94 -0.37
CA ARG A 50 15.97 -1.67 0.26
C ARG A 50 14.46 -1.47 0.43
N GLN A 51 13.65 -1.84 -0.55
CA GLN A 51 12.19 -1.72 -0.46
C GLN A 51 11.62 -2.66 0.59
N LYS A 52 12.10 -3.91 0.67
CA LYS A 52 11.71 -4.86 1.72
C LYS A 52 12.03 -4.31 3.11
N LYS A 53 13.21 -3.74 3.33
CA LYS A 53 13.58 -3.11 4.62
C LYS A 53 12.67 -1.94 5.00
N LEU A 54 12.32 -1.07 4.04
CA LEU A 54 11.39 0.03 4.29
C LEU A 54 9.99 -0.47 4.66
N LEU A 55 9.51 -1.51 3.99
CA LEU A 55 8.23 -2.15 4.34
C LEU A 55 8.30 -2.77 5.74
N GLN A 56 9.33 -3.57 6.03
CA GLN A 56 9.49 -4.21 7.33
C GLN A 56 9.50 -3.20 8.47
N ALA A 57 10.24 -2.09 8.35
CA ALA A 57 10.27 -1.04 9.37
C ALA A 57 8.87 -0.47 9.66
N GLN A 58 8.05 -0.28 8.63
CA GLN A 58 6.67 0.21 8.80
C GLN A 58 5.71 -0.84 9.35
N ILE A 59 5.98 -2.13 9.11
CA ILE A 59 5.26 -3.24 9.75
C ILE A 59 5.60 -3.26 11.24
N ASP A 60 6.87 -3.18 11.60
CA ASP A 60 7.36 -3.19 12.98
C ASP A 60 6.83 -1.98 13.77
N GLU A 61 6.72 -0.81 13.13
CA GLU A 61 6.08 0.40 13.69
C GLU A 61 4.55 0.29 13.81
N GLY A 62 3.93 -0.76 13.28
CA GLY A 62 2.48 -0.95 13.32
C GLY A 62 1.70 0.03 12.44
N THR A 63 2.36 0.60 11.42
CA THR A 63 1.80 1.61 10.52
C THR A 63 0.71 1.04 9.63
N PHE A 64 0.76 -0.24 9.28
CA PHE A 64 -0.13 -0.87 8.31
C PHE A 64 -1.29 -1.64 8.94
N THR A 65 -2.36 -1.77 8.15
CA THR A 65 -3.45 -2.73 8.34
C THR A 65 -3.79 -3.36 6.98
N ALA A 66 -4.42 -4.52 7.01
CA ALA A 66 -5.01 -5.15 5.83
C ALA A 66 -6.44 -5.54 6.16
N THR A 67 -7.41 -4.83 5.58
CA THR A 67 -8.84 -5.19 5.69
C THR A 67 -9.38 -5.61 4.33
N PRO A 68 -10.53 -6.31 4.26
CA PRO A 68 -11.14 -6.64 2.97
C PRO A 68 -11.30 -5.39 2.09
N ARG A 69 -11.17 -5.57 0.77
CA ARG A 69 -11.40 -4.46 -0.15
C ARG A 69 -12.85 -4.01 -0.06
N SER A 70 -13.04 -2.69 -0.02
CA SER A 70 -14.36 -2.06 -0.06
C SER A 70 -14.53 -1.30 -1.37
N GLU A 71 -15.68 -1.47 -2.03
CA GLU A 71 -16.00 -0.75 -3.27
C GLU A 71 -15.92 0.77 -3.10
N VAL A 72 -16.34 1.29 -1.95
CA VAL A 72 -16.34 2.72 -1.62
C VAL A 72 -14.97 3.38 -1.77
N TYR A 73 -13.88 2.62 -1.57
CA TYR A 73 -12.52 3.14 -1.68
C TYR A 73 -11.80 2.73 -2.97
N ASN A 74 -12.36 1.77 -3.72
CA ASN A 74 -11.66 1.09 -4.81
C ASN A 74 -12.31 1.27 -6.18
N ALA A 75 -13.59 1.68 -6.23
CA ALA A 75 -14.27 2.03 -7.47
C ALA A 75 -13.57 3.22 -8.16
N GLY A 76 -13.72 3.32 -9.48
CA GLY A 76 -13.26 4.50 -10.24
C GLY A 76 -11.75 4.80 -10.18
N ASP A 77 -10.91 3.85 -9.73
CA ASP A 77 -9.50 4.09 -9.43
C ASP A 77 -9.28 5.19 -8.35
N ASP A 78 -10.22 5.33 -7.41
CA ASP A 78 -10.20 6.30 -6.30
C ASP A 78 -8.95 6.17 -5.41
N ARG A 79 -8.34 4.99 -5.37
CA ARG A 79 -7.04 4.78 -4.70
C ARG A 79 -5.91 5.58 -5.36
N TYR A 80 -6.00 5.94 -6.63
CA TYR A 80 -5.03 6.81 -7.31
C TYR A 80 -5.40 8.29 -7.17
N ASN A 81 -6.69 8.62 -7.36
CA ASN A 81 -7.16 9.98 -7.26
C ASN A 81 -8.54 10.05 -6.59
N PRO A 82 -8.62 10.32 -5.28
CA PRO A 82 -9.90 10.41 -4.56
C PRO A 82 -10.62 11.76 -4.76
N GLY A 83 -10.16 12.62 -5.68
CA GLY A 83 -10.75 13.94 -5.91
C GLY A 83 -10.46 15.00 -4.83
N VAL A 84 -9.57 14.71 -3.87
CA VAL A 84 -9.17 15.63 -2.79
C VAL A 84 -7.74 16.10 -3.01
N TYR A 85 -7.53 17.41 -3.14
CA TYR A 85 -6.27 18.05 -3.54
C TYR A 85 -5.64 18.89 -2.43
#